data_AF-Q1GDS8-F1
#
_entry.id   AF-Q1GDS8-F1
#
_cell.length_a   1.000
_cell.length_b   1.000
_cell.length_c   1.000
_cell.angle_alpha   90.00
_cell.angle_beta   90.00
_cell.angle_gamma   90.00
#
_symmetry.space_group_name_H-M   'P 1'
#
loop_
_entity.id
_entity.type
_entity.pdbx_description
1 polymer ?
#
loop_
_entity_poly.entity_id
_entity_poly.type
_entity_poly.pdbx_seq_one_letter_code
_entity_poly.pdbx_strand_id
1 'polypeptide(L)'
;MGPGDVYRIVSEREDAFVVIEGRVSFDEALLPQYSEANPSATEEPIEIPAQVTGLLLGQRMFDQPVEGEIILEAHCLGPWCGSLVSGTRYLFFARQIEGRVVAVVEPCGGFFFSAEDGRAGDTVLQCHQGGACPSQLPDNFDGALIPSDKE
;
A
#
# COMPACT_ATOMS: atom_id res chain seq x y z
N MET A 1 7.84 4.24 6.35
CA MET A 1 8.11 4.47 4.92
C MET A 1 7.03 5.41 4.41
N GLY A 2 7.41 6.43 3.65
CA GLY A 2 6.49 7.33 2.98
C GLY A 2 6.18 6.88 1.55
N PRO A 3 5.27 7.57 0.85
CA PRO A 3 4.92 7.25 -0.52
C PRO A 3 6.11 7.38 -1.49
N GLY A 4 7.04 8.31 -1.22
CA GLY A 4 8.29 8.44 -1.99
C GLY A 4 9.26 7.26 -1.79
N ASP A 5 9.32 6.70 -0.58
CA ASP A 5 10.14 5.50 -0.30
C ASP A 5 9.64 4.31 -1.11
N VAL A 6 8.31 4.10 -1.09
CA VAL A 6 7.68 2.99 -1.81
C VAL A 6 7.79 3.18 -3.30
N TYR A 7 7.55 4.40 -3.80
CA TYR A 7 7.70 4.71 -5.22
C TYR A 7 9.08 4.32 -5.73
N ARG A 8 10.16 4.69 -5.02
CA ARG A 8 11.53 4.33 -5.39
C ARG A 8 11.74 2.81 -5.47
N ILE A 9 11.17 2.06 -4.53
CA ILE A 9 11.29 0.59 -4.49
C ILE A 9 10.56 -0.04 -5.68
N VAL A 10 9.37 0.46 -6.02
CA VAL A 10 8.55 -0.12 -7.10
C VAL A 10 8.89 0.41 -8.47
N SER A 11 9.49 1.60 -8.60
CA SER A 11 9.91 2.18 -9.88
C SER A 11 11.05 1.38 -10.54
N GLU A 12 11.75 0.57 -9.76
CA GLU A 12 12.71 -0.41 -10.29
C GLU A 12 12.00 -1.63 -10.92
N ARG A 13 10.68 -1.75 -10.77
CA ARG A 13 9.82 -2.89 -11.16
C ARG A 13 8.48 -2.44 -11.75
N GLU A 14 8.45 -1.33 -12.49
CA GLU A 14 7.21 -0.69 -12.98
C GLU A 14 6.34 -1.62 -13.85
N ASP A 15 6.92 -2.61 -14.50
CA ASP A 15 6.18 -3.62 -15.27
C ASP A 15 5.31 -4.53 -14.37
N ALA A 16 5.68 -4.69 -13.10
CA ALA A 16 4.96 -5.50 -12.13
C ALA A 16 3.99 -4.70 -11.25
N PHE A 17 4.09 -3.37 -11.23
CA PHE A 17 3.30 -2.51 -10.33
C PHE A 17 2.57 -1.39 -11.07
N VAL A 18 1.36 -1.09 -10.61
CA VAL A 18 0.62 0.12 -10.97
C VAL A 18 0.47 1.00 -9.75
N VAL A 19 0.51 2.32 -9.98
CA VAL A 19 0.25 3.33 -8.95
C VAL A 19 -1.10 3.97 -9.25
N ILE A 20 -2.00 3.93 -8.29
CA ILE A 20 -3.37 4.42 -8.44
C ILE A 20 -3.64 5.45 -7.36
N GLU A 21 -4.25 6.57 -7.74
CA GLU A 21 -4.86 7.51 -6.82
C GLU A 21 -6.37 7.53 -7.04
N GLY A 22 -7.13 7.05 -6.08
CA GLY A 22 -8.56 6.82 -6.28
C GLY A 22 -9.32 6.48 -5.00
N ARG A 23 -10.63 6.40 -5.12
CA ARG A 23 -11.51 5.94 -4.05
C ARG A 23 -11.60 4.41 -4.12
N VAL A 24 -11.39 3.75 -2.98
CA VAL A 24 -11.46 2.29 -2.86
C VAL A 24 -12.70 1.94 -2.04
N SER A 25 -13.53 1.02 -2.54
CA SER A 25 -14.74 0.57 -1.84
C SER A 25 -14.78 -0.95 -1.79
N PHE A 26 -15.10 -1.49 -0.63
CA PHE A 26 -15.12 -2.91 -0.31
C PHE A 26 -15.98 -3.18 0.93
N ASP A 27 -16.19 -4.45 1.26
CA ASP A 27 -16.86 -4.84 2.50
C ASP A 27 -15.84 -4.89 3.66
N GLU A 28 -15.91 -3.91 4.57
CA GLU A 28 -15.03 -3.83 5.73
C GLU A 28 -15.17 -5.01 6.69
N ALA A 29 -16.31 -5.71 6.67
CA ALA A 29 -16.52 -6.89 7.51
C ALA A 29 -15.62 -8.07 7.11
N LEU A 30 -15.03 -8.03 5.91
CA LEU A 30 -14.08 -9.03 5.43
C LEU A 30 -12.63 -8.76 5.87
N LEU A 31 -12.36 -7.60 6.47
CA LEU A 31 -11.02 -7.33 7.02
C LEU A 31 -10.66 -8.35 8.10
N PRO A 32 -9.42 -8.87 8.09
CA PRO A 32 -9.00 -9.83 9.09
C PRO A 32 -9.03 -9.22 10.49
N GLN A 33 -9.54 -9.98 11.45
CA GLN A 33 -9.57 -9.61 12.85
C GLN A 33 -8.84 -10.68 13.64
N TYR A 34 -7.77 -10.26 14.32
CA TYR A 34 -7.05 -11.15 15.22
C TYR A 34 -7.94 -11.56 16.41
N SER A 35 -7.90 -12.85 16.77
CA SER A 35 -8.57 -13.39 17.94
C SER A 35 -7.66 -14.36 18.68
N GLU A 36 -7.46 -14.16 19.97
CA GLU A 36 -6.70 -15.10 20.82
C GLU A 36 -7.33 -16.50 20.88
N ALA A 37 -8.65 -16.60 20.66
CA ALA A 37 -9.37 -17.87 20.62
C ALA A 37 -9.12 -18.65 19.32
N ASN A 38 -8.66 -17.97 18.25
CA ASN A 38 -8.38 -18.57 16.95
C ASN A 38 -7.27 -17.80 16.21
N PRO A 39 -6.02 -17.86 16.70
CA PRO A 39 -4.92 -17.08 16.13
C PRO A 39 -4.53 -17.53 14.71
N SER A 40 -4.81 -18.79 14.36
CA SER A 40 -4.51 -19.33 13.02
C SER A 40 -5.42 -18.79 11.92
N ALA A 41 -6.55 -18.17 12.25
CA ALA A 41 -7.44 -17.55 11.26
C ALA A 41 -6.79 -16.37 10.51
N THR A 42 -5.69 -15.84 11.03
CA THR A 42 -4.95 -14.71 10.45
C THR A 42 -3.51 -15.07 10.08
N GLU A 43 -3.20 -16.37 9.95
CA GLU A 43 -1.89 -16.85 9.49
C GLU A 43 -1.70 -16.65 7.98
N GLU A 44 -2.78 -16.82 7.21
CA GLU A 44 -2.78 -16.61 5.76
C GLU A 44 -3.45 -15.26 5.40
N PRO A 45 -3.05 -14.63 4.28
CA PRO A 45 -3.67 -13.41 3.82
C PRO A 45 -5.11 -13.64 3.35
N ILE A 46 -6.00 -12.68 3.61
CA ILE A 46 -7.39 -12.71 3.13
C ILE A 46 -7.49 -11.88 1.85
N GLU A 47 -7.96 -12.50 0.76
CA GLU A 47 -8.31 -11.78 -0.47
C GLU A 47 -9.72 -11.18 -0.35
N ILE A 48 -9.82 -9.86 -0.46
CA ILE A 48 -11.07 -9.10 -0.35
C ILE A 48 -11.35 -8.42 -1.69
N PRO A 49 -12.46 -8.73 -2.38
CA PRO A 49 -12.86 -8.01 -3.59
C PRO A 49 -13.15 -6.54 -3.28
N ALA A 50 -12.63 -5.64 -4.11
CA ALA A 50 -12.83 -4.20 -3.98
C ALA A 50 -13.05 -3.55 -5.35
N GLN A 51 -13.72 -2.41 -5.34
CA GLN A 51 -13.88 -1.54 -6.51
C GLN A 51 -13.05 -0.29 -6.34
N VAL A 52 -12.37 0.13 -7.41
CA VAL A 52 -11.65 1.39 -7.47
C VAL A 52 -12.24 2.31 -8.53
N THR A 53 -12.28 3.60 -8.22
CA THR A 53 -12.49 4.66 -9.21
C THR A 53 -11.46 5.76 -8.98
N GLY A 54 -10.69 6.11 -10.00
CA GLY A 54 -9.62 7.10 -9.86
C GLY A 54 -8.76 7.25 -11.10
N LEU A 55 -7.47 7.52 -10.88
CA LEU A 55 -6.48 7.75 -11.91
C LEU A 55 -5.25 6.86 -11.66
N LEU A 56 -4.76 6.21 -12.71
CA LEU A 56 -3.47 5.55 -12.77
C LEU A 56 -2.38 6.58 -13.09
N LEU A 57 -1.19 6.37 -12.51
CA LEU A 57 0.01 7.09 -12.89
C LEU A 57 0.41 6.70 -14.33
N GLY A 58 0.28 7.66 -15.24
CA GLY A 58 0.76 7.55 -16.62
C GLY A 58 2.23 7.95 -16.74
N GLN A 59 2.66 8.34 -17.94
CA GLN A 59 4.06 8.70 -18.22
C GLN A 59 4.55 9.99 -17.54
N ARG A 60 3.64 10.83 -17.05
CA ARG A 60 3.97 12.16 -16.52
C ARG A 60 3.20 12.53 -15.27
N MET A 61 1.98 12.02 -15.14
CA MET A 61 1.05 12.38 -14.10
C MET A 61 -0.08 11.34 -13.98
N PHE A 62 -0.90 11.49 -12.93
CA PHE A 62 -2.16 10.76 -12.80
C PHE A 62 -3.17 11.33 -13.80
N ASP A 63 -3.28 10.70 -14.97
CA ASP A 63 -4.16 11.14 -16.07
C ASP A 63 -4.90 10.00 -16.78
N GLN A 64 -4.59 8.75 -16.46
CA GLN A 64 -5.25 7.59 -17.06
C GLN A 64 -6.42 7.17 -16.16
N PRO A 65 -7.70 7.32 -16.59
CA PRO A 65 -8.83 6.93 -15.77
C PRO A 65 -8.82 5.43 -15.50
N VAL A 66 -9.15 5.05 -14.26
CA VAL A 66 -9.34 3.66 -13.85
C VAL A 66 -10.66 3.51 -13.14
N GLU A 67 -11.42 2.50 -13.55
CA GLU A 67 -12.64 2.04 -12.90
C GLU A 67 -12.70 0.53 -13.03
N GLY A 68 -12.83 -0.17 -11.91
CA GLY A 68 -12.98 -1.63 -11.94
C GLY A 68 -12.55 -2.33 -10.66
N GLU A 69 -12.48 -3.66 -10.79
CA GLU A 69 -12.21 -4.56 -9.67
C GLU A 69 -10.72 -4.69 -9.38
N ILE A 70 -10.39 -4.65 -8.09
CA ILE A 70 -9.08 -5.01 -7.56
C ILE A 70 -9.26 -6.02 -6.42
N ILE A 71 -8.21 -6.73 -6.08
CA ILE A 71 -8.15 -7.58 -4.89
C ILE A 71 -7.32 -6.88 -3.83
N LEU A 72 -7.88 -6.70 -2.63
CA LEU A 72 -7.13 -6.33 -1.45
C LEU A 72 -6.62 -7.61 -0.80
N GLU A 73 -5.30 -7.81 -0.77
CA GLU A 73 -4.66 -8.92 -0.08
C GLU A 73 -4.30 -8.43 1.33
N ALA A 74 -5.15 -8.72 2.31
CA ALA A 74 -5.00 -8.22 3.68
C ALA A 74 -4.22 -9.20 4.56
N HIS A 75 -3.16 -8.70 5.19
CA HIS A 75 -2.24 -9.48 6.02
C HIS A 75 -2.35 -9.11 7.50
N CYS A 76 -1.98 -10.04 8.38
CA CYS A 76 -1.70 -9.76 9.78
C CYS A 76 -0.27 -10.14 10.14
N LEU A 77 0.36 -9.33 10.99
CA LEU A 77 1.65 -9.59 11.60
C LEU A 77 1.41 -9.81 13.08
N GLY A 78 1.25 -11.07 13.49
CA GLY A 78 0.83 -11.43 14.84
C GLY A 78 -0.55 -10.82 15.16
N PRO A 79 -0.70 -10.03 16.24
CA PRO A 79 -1.99 -9.46 16.61
C PRO A 79 -2.40 -8.22 15.80
N TRP A 80 -1.51 -7.69 14.96
CA TRP A 80 -1.77 -6.49 14.17
C TRP A 80 -2.19 -6.86 12.76
N CYS A 81 -3.41 -6.50 12.39
CA CYS A 81 -3.94 -6.73 11.05
C CYS A 81 -3.94 -5.45 10.22
N GLY A 82 -3.78 -5.62 8.91
CA GLY A 82 -3.98 -4.56 7.93
C GLY A 82 -5.37 -3.96 8.08
N SER A 83 -5.44 -2.63 8.02
CA SER A 83 -6.71 -1.90 8.07
C SER A 83 -6.78 -0.90 6.93
N LEU A 84 -8.00 -0.72 6.42
CA LEU A 84 -8.33 0.25 5.39
C LEU A 84 -9.77 0.72 5.64
N VAL A 85 -10.12 1.92 5.19
CA VAL A 85 -11.47 2.46 5.31
C VAL A 85 -12.11 2.44 3.93
N SER A 86 -13.26 1.80 3.83
CA SER A 86 -14.03 1.71 2.59
C SER A 86 -14.61 3.07 2.23
N GLY A 87 -14.60 3.36 0.94
CA GLY A 87 -15.01 4.63 0.40
C GLY A 87 -14.01 5.75 0.63
N THR A 88 -12.80 5.54 1.14
CA THR A 88 -11.77 6.59 1.30
C THR A 88 -10.90 6.73 0.06
N ARG A 89 -10.36 7.94 -0.16
CA ARG A 89 -9.41 8.24 -1.23
C ARG A 89 -7.99 7.89 -0.80
N TYR A 90 -7.35 7.01 -1.56
CA TYR A 90 -5.98 6.56 -1.34
C TYR A 90 -5.11 6.77 -2.57
N LEU A 91 -3.82 6.99 -2.31
CA LEU A 91 -2.75 6.65 -3.22
C LEU A 91 -2.25 5.27 -2.82
N PHE A 92 -2.22 4.32 -3.73
CA PHE A 92 -1.75 2.98 -3.45
C PHE A 92 -1.00 2.36 -4.62
N PHE A 93 -0.20 1.36 -4.27
CA PHE A 93 0.65 0.62 -5.19
C PHE A 93 0.14 -0.82 -5.24
N ALA A 94 -0.22 -1.28 -6.43
CA ALA A 94 -0.79 -2.60 -6.63
C ALA A 94 0.02 -3.41 -7.64
N ARG A 95 0.12 -4.71 -7.43
CA ARG A 95 0.79 -5.64 -8.34
C ARG A 95 -0.15 -6.02 -9.48
N GLN A 96 0.39 -6.15 -10.68
CA GLN A 96 -0.31 -6.80 -11.80
C GLN A 96 0.11 -8.27 -11.85
N ILE A 97 -0.81 -9.19 -11.54
CA ILE A 97 -0.55 -10.63 -11.49
C ILE A 97 -1.60 -11.33 -12.33
N GLU A 98 -1.18 -11.93 -13.46
CA GLU A 98 -2.05 -12.74 -14.32
C GLU A 98 -3.36 -12.04 -14.73
N GLY A 99 -3.31 -10.72 -14.95
CA GLY A 99 -4.47 -9.90 -15.31
C GLY A 99 -5.32 -9.43 -14.13
N ARG A 100 -4.95 -9.76 -12.88
CA ARG A 100 -5.54 -9.20 -11.65
C ARG A 100 -4.67 -8.04 -11.12
N VAL A 101 -5.33 -7.05 -10.53
CA VAL A 101 -4.68 -5.97 -9.79
C VAL A 101 -4.80 -6.29 -8.30
N VAL A 102 -3.68 -6.55 -7.63
CA VAL A 102 -3.63 -6.99 -6.23
C VAL A 102 -2.91 -5.94 -5.38
N ALA A 103 -3.63 -5.32 -4.46
CA ALA A 103 -3.09 -4.31 -3.55
C ALA A 103 -2.94 -4.90 -2.14
N VAL A 104 -1.74 -4.82 -1.58
CA VAL A 104 -1.43 -5.45 -0.28
C VAL A 104 -1.78 -4.50 0.85
N VAL A 105 -2.55 -4.98 1.82
CA VAL A 105 -2.97 -4.23 3.02
C VAL A 105 -2.30 -4.85 4.24
N GLU A 106 -1.26 -4.18 4.75
CA GLU A 106 -0.47 -4.62 5.91
C GLU A 106 -0.68 -3.68 7.10
N PRO A 107 -0.52 -4.17 8.35
CA PRO A 107 -0.76 -3.38 9.57
C PRO A 107 0.12 -2.13 9.70
N CYS A 108 1.27 -2.10 9.02
CA CYS A 108 2.20 -0.97 9.05
C CYS A 108 1.96 0.04 7.91
N GLY A 109 0.89 -0.10 7.12
CA GLY A 109 0.50 0.86 6.08
C GLY A 109 1.48 0.96 4.92
N GLY A 110 2.01 -0.18 4.46
CA GLY A 110 3.17 -0.20 3.54
C GLY A 110 2.89 0.29 2.12
N PHE A 111 1.71 0.04 1.57
CA PHE A 111 1.40 0.32 0.16
C PHE A 111 0.14 1.17 -0.05
N PHE A 112 -0.46 1.67 1.03
CA PHE A 112 -1.64 2.53 1.02
C PHE A 112 -1.37 3.81 1.81
N PHE A 113 -1.60 4.94 1.16
CA PHE A 113 -1.42 6.27 1.74
C PHE A 113 -2.71 7.05 1.57
N SER A 114 -3.17 7.74 2.62
CA SER A 114 -4.29 8.66 2.48
C SER A 114 -3.98 9.70 1.40
N ALA A 115 -4.90 9.89 0.48
CA ALA A 115 -4.83 10.91 -0.56
C ALA A 115 -5.98 11.92 -0.43
N GLU A 116 -6.62 12.02 0.74
CA GLU A 116 -7.69 12.99 1.00
C GLU A 116 -7.20 14.44 0.89
N ASP A 117 -5.94 14.71 1.22
CA ASP A 117 -5.33 16.04 1.12
C ASP A 117 -4.39 16.21 -0.09
N GLY A 118 -4.27 15.18 -0.94
CA GLY A 118 -3.44 15.18 -2.14
C GLY A 118 -1.92 15.04 -1.92
N ARG A 119 -1.41 15.15 -0.68
CA ARG A 119 0.05 15.22 -0.43
C ARG A 119 0.80 13.95 -0.85
N ALA A 120 0.16 12.79 -0.70
CA ALA A 120 0.76 11.52 -1.12
C ALA A 120 0.97 11.48 -2.64
N GLY A 121 -0.05 11.90 -3.41
CA GLY A 121 0.00 12.04 -4.86
C GLY A 121 1.08 12.99 -5.33
N ASP A 122 1.13 14.19 -4.73
CA ASP A 122 2.14 15.21 -5.04
C ASP A 122 3.56 14.68 -4.80
N THR A 123 3.78 13.92 -3.72
CA THR A 123 5.07 13.32 -3.41
C THR A 123 5.50 12.31 -4.48
N VAL A 124 4.59 11.42 -4.89
CA VAL A 124 4.87 10.46 -5.97
C VAL A 124 5.09 11.16 -7.30
N LEU A 125 4.29 12.18 -7.60
CA LEU A 125 4.41 12.93 -8.84
C LEU A 125 5.76 13.65 -8.93
N GLN A 126 6.20 14.27 -7.84
CA GLN A 126 7.51 14.90 -7.74
C GLN A 126 8.63 13.87 -8.02
N CYS A 127 8.56 12.70 -7.39
CA CYS A 127 9.47 11.59 -7.66
C CYS A 127 9.49 11.17 -9.13
N HIS A 128 8.30 10.91 -9.68
CA HIS A 128 8.11 10.41 -11.04
C HIS A 128 8.66 11.38 -12.10
N GLN A 129 8.60 12.68 -11.83
CA GLN A 129 9.10 13.72 -12.72
C GLN A 129 10.62 13.98 -12.59
N GLY A 130 11.35 13.14 -11.82
CA GLY A 130 12.78 13.28 -11.60
C GLY A 130 13.16 14.31 -10.54
N GLY A 131 12.18 14.76 -9.74
CA GLY A 131 12.41 15.61 -8.58
C GLY A 131 12.97 14.83 -7.39
N ALA A 132 13.04 15.52 -6.23
CA ALA A 132 13.41 14.85 -5.00
C ALA A 132 12.36 13.80 -4.61
N CYS A 133 12.81 12.68 -4.08
CA CYS A 133 11.97 11.68 -3.43
C CYS A 133 12.13 11.76 -1.91
N PRO A 134 11.23 12.46 -1.19
CA PRO A 134 11.27 12.51 0.26
C PRO A 134 11.23 11.10 0.85
N SER A 135 12.25 10.80 1.65
CA SER A 135 12.33 9.58 2.46
C SER A 135 11.79 9.86 3.86
N GLN A 136 11.01 8.92 4.39
CA GLN A 136 10.66 8.87 5.80
C GLN A 136 11.43 7.77 6.54
N LEU A 137 12.32 7.07 5.84
CA LEU A 137 13.29 6.19 6.48
C LEU A 137 14.41 7.04 7.10
N PRO A 138 14.90 6.66 8.29
CA PRO A 138 16.03 7.35 8.89
C PRO A 138 17.28 7.18 8.03
N ASP A 139 18.06 8.25 7.88
CA ASP A 139 19.30 8.26 7.10
C ASP A 139 20.43 7.43 7.76
N ASN A 140 20.26 7.07 9.04
CA ASN A 140 21.23 6.33 9.86
C ASN A 140 20.49 5.50 10.94
N PHE A 141 20.96 4.27 11.18
CA PHE A 141 20.48 3.40 12.26
C PHE A 141 21.20 3.64 13.61
N ASP A 142 21.74 4.84 13.83
CA ASP A 142 22.37 5.21 15.10
C ASP A 142 21.31 5.30 16.21
N GLY A 143 20.99 4.16 16.81
CA GLY A 143 19.92 4.01 17.79
C GLY A 143 19.13 2.70 17.69
N ALA A 144 19.34 1.89 16.63
CA ALA A 144 18.84 0.52 16.62
C ALA A 144 19.62 -0.28 17.67
N LEU A 145 18.99 -0.51 18.83
CA LEU A 145 19.50 -1.47 19.81
C LEU A 145 19.47 -2.85 19.15
N ILE A 146 20.60 -3.26 18.59
CA ILE A 146 20.85 -4.66 18.27
C ILE A 146 20.80 -5.41 19.60
N PRO A 147 19.88 -6.37 19.80
CA PRO A 147 19.96 -7.24 20.96
C PRO A 147 21.29 -8.00 20.83
N SER A 148 22.26 -7.68 21.69
CA SER A 148 23.44 -8.52 21.83
C SER A 148 22.98 -9.91 22.26
N ASP A 149 23.20 -10.89 21.39
CA ASP A 149 23.22 -12.30 21.76
C ASP A 149 24.08 -12.46 23.02
N LYS A 150 23.47 -12.97 24.09
CA LYS A 150 24.19 -13.45 25.26
C LYS A 150 24.38 -14.96 25.10
N GLU A 151 25.64 -15.35 24.90
CA GLU A 151 26.16 -16.68 25.24
C GLU A 151 26.03 -16.97 26.75
#